data_AF-A0A6H9R7I8-F1
#
_entry.id   AF-A0A6H9R7I8-F1
#
_cell.length_a   1.000
_cell.length_b   1.000
_cell.length_c   1.000
_cell.angle_alpha   90.00
_cell.angle_beta   90.00
_cell.angle_gamma   90.00
#
_symmetry.space_group_name_H-M   'P 1'
#
loop_
_entity.id
_entity.type
_entity.pdbx_description
1 polymer ?
#
loop_
_entity_poly.entity_id
_entity_poly.type
_entity_poly.pdbx_seq_one_letter_code
_entity_poly.pdbx_strand_id
1 'polypeptide(L)'
;MLTCWIAGYTTYKTDGLEFRLKDRVEFAEYFENAPPTRKYFEKLDLTKNFRGECNFYNVSEYLNGRSTNVPASEIDSSCYTKHLPNSKTLFIWGDSHAQQLYSGLRKELPKTWEILQVVSSGCPASLDATQPSTTDYCAQSNWFALKQIKNLQPDVVIIGQNEKHDEIKLRHIFMALRNAGVERVIFTGPTPHWTVDLPKTTMKSLWVSTPKFTRQGLDISVIERNAKLMNKIANSGAIYADIINVFCKSEGCMTYLGDDIKTGITSWDYGHLTPIASEYLAKKLLVELVTGEPATTN
;
A
#
# COMPACT_ATOMS: atom_id res chain seq x y z
N MET A 1 -40.89 26.13 -20.80
CA MET A 1 -39.69 25.93 -21.65
C MET A 1 -38.60 26.97 -21.39
N LEU A 2 -38.92 28.27 -21.29
CA LEU A 2 -37.93 29.34 -21.04
C LEU A 2 -37.10 29.17 -19.74
N THR A 3 -37.72 28.65 -18.67
CA THR A 3 -37.07 28.45 -17.36
C THR A 3 -36.01 27.35 -17.36
N CYS A 4 -36.22 26.26 -18.11
CA CYS A 4 -35.23 25.20 -18.27
C CYS A 4 -34.02 25.66 -19.10
N TRP A 5 -34.24 26.55 -20.07
CA TRP A 5 -33.17 27.14 -20.88
C TRP A 5 -32.29 28.08 -20.07
N ILE A 6 -32.89 28.90 -19.20
CA ILE A 6 -32.13 29.78 -18.28
C ILE A 6 -31.34 28.93 -17.29
N ALA A 7 -31.95 27.91 -16.68
CA ALA A 7 -31.25 27.02 -15.75
C ALA A 7 -30.08 26.27 -16.42
N GLY A 8 -30.27 25.76 -17.64
CA GLY A 8 -29.21 25.11 -18.41
C GLY A 8 -28.09 26.07 -18.80
N TYR A 9 -28.42 27.27 -19.28
CA TYR A 9 -27.45 28.29 -19.67
C TYR A 9 -26.64 28.80 -18.47
N THR A 10 -27.29 29.05 -17.33
CA THR A 10 -26.60 29.45 -16.10
C THR A 10 -25.68 28.33 -15.61
N THR A 11 -26.15 27.09 -15.58
CA THR A 11 -25.32 25.93 -15.18
C THR A 11 -24.10 25.77 -16.08
N TYR A 12 -24.24 25.97 -17.39
CA TYR A 12 -23.13 25.96 -18.34
C TYR A 12 -22.16 27.14 -18.14
N LYS A 13 -22.69 28.35 -17.90
CA LYS A 13 -21.89 29.56 -17.65
C LYS A 13 -21.13 29.54 -16.32
N THR A 14 -21.58 28.74 -15.35
CA THR A 14 -20.98 28.62 -14.02
C THR A 14 -20.23 27.31 -13.81
N ASP A 15 -19.85 26.59 -14.89
CA ASP A 15 -19.18 25.28 -14.83
C ASP A 15 -19.86 24.26 -13.89
N GLY A 16 -21.20 24.29 -13.86
CA GLY A 16 -22.04 23.41 -13.05
C GLY A 16 -22.79 24.14 -11.93
N LEU A 17 -23.19 23.37 -10.91
CA LEU A 17 -23.90 23.85 -9.73
C LEU A 17 -22.97 23.84 -8.50
N GLU A 18 -21.74 24.31 -8.69
CA GLU A 18 -20.66 24.24 -7.69
C GLU A 18 -21.08 24.85 -6.34
N PHE A 19 -21.81 25.96 -6.37
CA PHE A 19 -22.35 26.63 -5.19
C PHE A 19 -23.24 25.73 -4.29
N ARG A 20 -23.82 24.64 -4.84
CA ARG A 20 -24.64 23.68 -4.08
C ARG A 20 -23.84 22.49 -3.55
N LEU A 21 -22.59 22.32 -3.99
CA LEU A 21 -21.74 21.16 -3.72
C LEU A 21 -20.34 21.57 -3.25
N LYS A 22 -20.16 22.80 -2.76
CA LYS A 22 -18.87 23.37 -2.38
C LYS A 22 -18.02 22.43 -1.51
N ASP A 23 -18.61 21.86 -0.47
CA ASP A 23 -17.91 20.92 0.42
C ASP A 23 -17.42 19.64 -0.30
N ARG A 24 -18.16 19.17 -1.31
CA ARG A 24 -17.73 18.02 -2.14
C ARG A 24 -16.62 18.39 -3.11
N VAL A 25 -16.62 19.62 -3.62
CA VAL A 25 -15.54 20.12 -4.48
C VAL A 25 -14.27 20.26 -3.66
N GLU A 26 -14.32 20.88 -2.48
CA GLU A 26 -13.17 20.97 -1.58
C GLU A 26 -12.64 19.59 -1.16
N PHE A 27 -13.54 18.63 -0.93
CA PHE A 27 -13.15 17.24 -0.68
C PHE A 27 -12.49 16.61 -1.91
N ALA A 28 -13.07 16.76 -3.11
CA ALA A 28 -12.49 16.24 -4.35
C ALA A 28 -11.09 16.81 -4.61
N GLU A 29 -10.93 18.12 -4.49
CA GLU A 29 -9.66 18.83 -4.68
C GLU A 29 -8.59 18.39 -3.68
N TYR A 30 -8.99 18.04 -2.45
CA TYR A 30 -8.06 17.50 -1.46
C TYR A 30 -7.38 16.22 -1.95
N PHE A 31 -8.10 15.35 -2.66
CA PHE A 31 -7.61 14.07 -3.19
C PHE A 31 -7.14 14.13 -4.64
N GLU A 32 -7.04 15.32 -5.23
CA GLU A 32 -6.58 15.49 -6.62
C GLU A 32 -5.15 14.96 -6.76
N ASN A 33 -4.97 13.94 -7.60
CA ASN A 33 -3.72 13.20 -7.69
C ASN A 33 -3.30 12.86 -9.12
N ALA A 34 -3.85 13.57 -10.12
CA ALA A 34 -3.43 13.38 -11.49
C ALA A 34 -1.97 13.87 -11.72
N PRO A 35 -1.18 13.18 -12.55
CA PRO A 35 0.05 13.72 -13.10
C PRO A 35 -0.19 15.01 -13.92
N PRO A 36 0.80 15.90 -14.05
CA PRO A 36 2.18 15.74 -13.58
C PRO A 36 2.38 16.10 -12.09
N THR A 37 1.50 16.90 -11.50
CA THR A 37 1.73 17.46 -10.15
C THR A 37 1.49 16.45 -9.04
N ARG A 38 0.47 15.57 -9.17
CA ARG A 38 0.04 14.69 -8.07
C ARG A 38 -0.13 15.44 -6.74
N LYS A 39 -1.02 16.45 -6.72
CA LYS A 39 -1.19 17.38 -5.58
C LYS A 39 -1.39 16.68 -4.24
N TYR A 40 -2.12 15.57 -4.21
CA TYR A 40 -2.31 14.77 -3.01
C TYR A 40 -1.00 14.13 -2.50
N PHE A 41 -0.14 13.64 -3.40
CA PHE A 41 1.18 13.10 -3.03
C PHE A 41 2.09 14.18 -2.45
N GLU A 42 2.10 15.38 -3.05
CA GLU A 42 2.86 16.52 -2.51
C GLU A 42 2.32 16.94 -1.14
N LYS A 43 0.99 17.07 -1.01
CA LYS A 43 0.33 17.50 0.23
C LYS A 43 0.67 16.63 1.44
N LEU A 44 0.78 15.31 1.25
CA LEU A 44 1.02 14.35 2.33
C LEU A 44 2.44 13.77 2.32
N ASP A 45 3.37 14.36 1.56
CA ASP A 45 4.74 13.85 1.39
C ASP A 45 4.78 12.35 1.08
N LEU A 46 3.86 11.85 0.24
CA LEU A 46 3.69 10.39 0.05
C LEU A 46 4.94 9.74 -0.56
N THR A 47 5.66 10.46 -1.42
CA THR A 47 6.95 9.99 -1.93
C THR A 47 7.92 9.69 -0.78
N LYS A 48 7.97 10.53 0.26
CA LYS A 48 8.83 10.30 1.44
C LYS A 48 8.25 9.27 2.40
N ASN A 49 6.93 9.30 2.62
CA ASN A 49 6.24 8.38 3.53
C ASN A 49 6.24 6.95 3.01
N PHE A 50 6.38 6.75 1.70
CA PHE A 50 6.44 5.45 1.05
C PHE A 50 7.81 5.18 0.41
N ARG A 51 8.83 6.01 0.64
CA ARG A 51 10.20 5.79 0.14
C ARG A 51 10.23 5.53 -1.38
N GLY A 52 9.71 6.50 -2.14
CA GLY A 52 9.60 6.44 -3.60
C GLY A 52 10.96 6.25 -4.30
N GLU A 53 12.05 6.64 -3.65
CA GLU A 53 13.43 6.40 -4.10
C GLU A 53 13.87 4.94 -4.05
N CYS A 54 13.08 4.04 -3.43
CA CYS A 54 13.34 2.60 -3.39
C CYS A 54 12.67 1.82 -4.53
N ASN A 55 12.19 2.52 -5.55
CA ASN A 55 11.35 1.99 -6.63
C ASN A 55 12.12 1.92 -7.96
N PHE A 56 12.19 0.72 -8.56
CA PHE A 56 12.77 0.57 -9.90
C PHE A 56 11.80 1.00 -11.01
N TYR A 57 10.51 1.16 -10.74
CA TYR A 57 9.59 1.80 -11.68
C TYR A 57 9.97 3.27 -11.86
N ASN A 58 10.12 3.70 -13.11
CA ASN A 58 10.52 5.08 -13.41
C ASN A 58 9.35 6.05 -13.21
N VAL A 59 9.18 6.50 -11.95
CA VAL A 59 8.12 7.44 -11.56
C VAL A 59 8.27 8.78 -12.30
N SER A 60 9.49 9.24 -12.58
CA SER A 60 9.73 10.49 -13.31
C SER A 60 9.18 10.42 -14.74
N GLU A 61 9.45 9.32 -15.46
CA GLU A 61 8.89 9.10 -16.80
C GLU A 61 7.36 9.03 -16.76
N TYR A 62 6.79 8.29 -15.78
CA TYR A 62 5.35 8.24 -15.56
C TYR A 62 4.72 9.62 -15.33
N LEU A 63 5.33 10.45 -14.50
CA LEU A 63 4.86 11.82 -14.22
C LEU A 63 4.88 12.71 -15.46
N ASN A 64 5.80 12.43 -16.40
CA ASN A 64 5.88 13.07 -17.71
C ASN A 64 4.96 12.42 -18.77
N GLY A 65 4.01 11.58 -18.36
CA GLY A 65 3.06 10.91 -19.25
C GLY A 65 3.64 9.74 -20.03
N ARG A 66 4.83 9.24 -19.67
CA ARG A 66 5.53 8.16 -20.36
C ARG A 66 5.74 6.97 -19.43
N SER A 67 4.84 5.99 -19.47
CA SER A 67 5.10 4.72 -18.77
C SER A 67 6.12 3.90 -19.55
N THR A 68 7.09 3.31 -18.84
CA THR A 68 8.16 2.49 -19.44
C THR A 68 8.40 1.22 -18.63
N ASN A 69 8.82 0.14 -19.31
CA ASN A 69 9.28 -1.08 -18.65
C ASN A 69 10.79 -1.03 -18.30
N VAL A 70 11.51 -0.02 -18.78
CA VAL A 70 12.93 0.17 -18.45
C VAL A 70 13.06 0.57 -16.97
N PRO A 71 13.84 -0.15 -16.16
CA PRO A 71 14.05 0.22 -14.77
C PRO A 71 14.77 1.56 -14.62
N ALA A 72 14.52 2.23 -13.49
CA ALA A 72 15.45 3.23 -12.98
C ALA A 72 16.86 2.62 -12.90
N SER A 73 17.88 3.39 -13.26
CA SER A 73 19.26 2.89 -13.30
C SER A 73 19.74 2.35 -11.96
N GLU A 74 19.27 2.96 -10.88
CA GLU A 74 19.52 2.56 -9.50
C GLU A 74 18.38 3.03 -8.59
N ILE A 75 18.34 2.47 -7.39
CA ILE A 75 17.54 2.98 -6.26
C ILE A 75 18.49 3.52 -5.19
N ASP A 76 18.00 4.41 -4.33
CA ASP A 76 18.84 5.02 -3.30
C ASP A 76 19.49 3.96 -2.39
N SER A 77 20.76 4.15 -2.06
CA SER A 77 21.52 3.20 -1.24
C SER A 77 20.92 2.96 0.15
N SER A 78 20.20 3.95 0.72
CA SER A 78 19.50 3.83 2.00
C SER A 78 18.34 2.83 1.99
N CYS A 79 17.95 2.34 0.81
CA CYS A 79 16.93 1.31 0.67
C CYS A 79 17.45 -0.09 1.00
N TYR A 80 18.75 -0.33 0.86
CA TYR A 80 19.34 -1.67 1.00
C TYR A 80 20.66 -1.71 1.77
N THR A 81 21.14 -0.58 2.28
CA THR A 81 22.35 -0.50 3.11
C THR A 81 21.97 -0.42 4.57
N LYS A 82 22.46 -1.35 5.39
CA LYS A 82 22.28 -1.32 6.85
C LYS A 82 23.25 -0.30 7.45
N HIS A 83 22.74 0.63 8.25
CA HIS A 83 23.50 1.72 8.87
C HIS A 83 23.64 1.61 10.38
N LEU A 84 22.74 0.90 11.07
CA LEU A 84 22.76 0.78 12.53
C LEU A 84 23.49 -0.51 12.95
N PRO A 85 24.68 -0.41 13.59
CA PRO A 85 25.34 -1.58 14.15
C PRO A 85 24.49 -2.22 15.24
N ASN A 86 24.42 -3.55 15.26
CA ASN A 86 23.65 -4.35 16.24
C ASN A 86 22.13 -4.16 16.23
N SER A 87 21.55 -3.44 15.25
CA SER A 87 20.09 -3.41 15.05
C SER A 87 19.59 -4.74 14.49
N LYS A 88 18.32 -5.07 14.74
CA LYS A 88 17.59 -6.08 13.94
C LYS A 88 17.17 -5.46 12.60
N THR A 89 17.13 -6.25 11.55
CA THR A 89 16.76 -5.78 10.20
C THR A 89 15.40 -6.34 9.80
N LEU A 90 14.46 -5.44 9.50
CA LEU A 90 13.25 -5.76 8.74
C LEU A 90 13.49 -5.40 7.26
N PHE A 91 13.26 -6.35 6.37
CA PHE A 91 13.33 -6.13 4.93
C PHE A 91 11.93 -6.21 4.30
N ILE A 92 11.47 -5.12 3.68
CA ILE A 92 10.19 -5.06 2.97
C ILE A 92 10.40 -5.38 1.48
N TRP A 93 9.63 -6.32 0.94
CA TRP A 93 9.73 -6.75 -0.46
C TRP A 93 8.35 -6.89 -1.11
N GLY A 94 8.24 -6.44 -2.37
CA GLY A 94 7.02 -6.62 -3.17
C GLY A 94 6.64 -5.37 -3.97
N ASP A 95 5.34 -5.11 -4.10
CA ASP A 95 4.84 -3.99 -4.89
C ASP A 95 4.49 -2.74 -4.05
N SER A 96 3.69 -1.82 -4.61
CA SER A 96 3.24 -0.62 -3.91
C SER A 96 2.41 -0.90 -2.64
N HIS A 97 1.80 -2.08 -2.53
CA HIS A 97 1.12 -2.53 -1.31
C HIS A 97 2.08 -3.08 -0.25
N ALA A 98 3.29 -3.48 -0.60
CA ALA A 98 4.37 -3.68 0.37
C ALA A 98 4.98 -2.32 0.77
N GLN A 99 5.18 -1.43 -0.21
CA GLN A 99 5.76 -0.11 -0.01
C GLN A 99 4.97 0.75 1.00
N GLN A 100 3.64 0.72 0.94
CA GLN A 100 2.78 1.48 1.85
C GLN A 100 2.99 1.12 3.34
N LEU A 101 3.51 -0.07 3.65
CA LEU A 101 3.72 -0.55 5.02
C LEU A 101 4.83 0.23 5.74
N TYR A 102 5.78 0.80 4.98
CA TYR A 102 6.93 1.53 5.53
C TYR A 102 6.50 2.68 6.44
N SER A 103 5.46 3.42 6.06
CA SER A 103 5.02 4.62 6.80
C SER A 103 4.70 4.30 8.27
N GLY A 104 3.87 3.27 8.50
CA GLY A 104 3.53 2.82 9.84
C GLY A 104 4.67 2.11 10.53
N LEU A 105 5.36 1.18 9.86
CA LEU A 105 6.46 0.43 10.45
C LEU A 105 7.60 1.34 10.92
N ARG A 106 7.95 2.39 10.16
CA ARG A 106 8.93 3.41 10.55
C ARG A 106 8.58 4.08 11.87
N LYS A 107 7.30 4.33 12.10
CA LYS A 107 6.81 5.07 13.26
C LYS A 107 6.72 4.18 14.49
N GLU A 108 6.22 2.96 14.30
CA GLU A 108 5.81 2.07 15.39
C GLU A 108 6.87 1.02 15.77
N LEU A 109 7.85 0.71 14.90
CA LEU A 109 8.91 -0.24 15.27
C LEU A 109 9.88 0.35 16.31
N PRO A 110 10.40 -0.47 17.25
CA PRO A 110 11.41 -0.03 18.20
C PRO A 110 12.66 0.49 17.49
N LYS A 111 13.35 1.46 18.09
CA LYS A 111 14.58 2.06 17.52
C LYS A 111 15.75 1.07 17.38
N THR A 112 15.63 -0.11 17.96
CA THR A 112 16.56 -1.25 17.77
C THR A 112 16.34 -1.98 16.45
N TRP A 113 15.32 -1.60 15.66
CA TRP A 113 15.05 -2.14 14.33
C TRP A 113 15.39 -1.13 13.24
N GLU A 114 15.99 -1.64 12.16
CA GLU A 114 16.24 -0.92 10.93
C GLU A 114 15.38 -1.49 9.80
N ILE A 115 14.77 -0.61 9.00
CA ILE A 115 13.88 -1.00 7.90
C ILE A 115 14.59 -0.74 6.57
N LEU A 116 14.82 -1.81 5.84
CA LEU A 116 15.29 -1.80 4.45
C LEU A 116 14.14 -2.23 3.54
N GLN A 117 14.16 -1.82 2.27
CA GLN A 117 13.17 -2.24 1.31
C GLN A 117 13.66 -2.26 -0.13
N VAL A 118 13.15 -3.22 -0.88
CA VAL A 118 13.20 -3.22 -2.33
C VAL A 118 11.79 -3.52 -2.81
N VAL A 119 11.10 -2.48 -3.26
CA VAL A 119 9.69 -2.52 -3.63
C VAL A 119 9.46 -1.73 -4.90
N SER A 120 8.71 -2.27 -5.86
CA SER A 120 8.47 -1.58 -7.12
C SER A 120 7.01 -1.62 -7.53
N SER A 121 6.49 -0.48 -8.00
CA SER A 121 5.06 -0.33 -8.32
C SER A 121 4.58 -1.43 -9.27
N GLY A 122 3.56 -2.20 -8.86
CA GLY A 122 3.00 -3.27 -9.70
C GLY A 122 3.86 -4.53 -9.86
N CYS A 123 4.93 -4.70 -9.05
CA CYS A 123 5.81 -5.87 -9.11
C CYS A 123 5.62 -6.80 -7.91
N PRO A 124 4.78 -7.85 -8.01
CA PRO A 124 4.71 -8.88 -6.99
C PRO A 124 6.08 -9.54 -6.76
N ALA A 125 6.31 -9.97 -5.52
CA ALA A 125 7.48 -10.76 -5.17
C ALA A 125 7.54 -12.04 -6.01
N SER A 126 8.67 -12.28 -6.68
CA SER A 126 8.89 -13.46 -7.51
C SER A 126 10.32 -13.98 -7.39
N LEU A 127 10.47 -15.30 -7.51
CA LEU A 127 11.76 -15.99 -7.59
C LEU A 127 12.29 -16.13 -9.04
N ASP A 128 11.50 -15.74 -10.04
CA ASP A 128 11.80 -16.01 -11.45
C ASP A 128 13.00 -15.19 -11.98
N ALA A 129 13.32 -14.08 -11.30
CA ALA A 129 14.37 -13.16 -11.72
C ALA A 129 15.76 -13.62 -11.24
N THR A 130 16.46 -14.40 -12.08
CA THR A 130 17.77 -14.99 -11.76
C THR A 130 18.97 -14.11 -12.12
N GLN A 131 18.76 -13.04 -12.89
CA GLN A 131 19.79 -12.12 -13.36
C GLN A 131 19.27 -10.67 -13.43
N PRO A 132 20.14 -9.64 -13.41
CA PRO A 132 19.71 -8.25 -13.58
C PRO A 132 18.98 -8.06 -14.92
N SER A 133 18.05 -7.11 -14.95
CA SER A 133 17.29 -6.74 -16.14
C SER A 133 17.41 -5.25 -16.41
N THR A 134 17.57 -4.89 -17.68
CA THR A 134 17.58 -3.49 -18.17
C THR A 134 16.34 -3.16 -18.98
N THR A 135 15.41 -4.10 -19.15
CA THR A 135 14.22 -3.97 -19.99
C THR A 135 12.91 -4.27 -19.26
N ASP A 136 13.01 -4.83 -18.05
CA ASP A 136 11.88 -5.15 -17.18
C ASP A 136 12.23 -4.76 -15.73
N TYR A 137 11.58 -3.70 -15.24
CA TYR A 137 11.80 -3.19 -13.89
C TYR A 137 11.32 -4.14 -12.79
N CYS A 138 10.33 -5.01 -13.04
CA CYS A 138 9.91 -6.01 -12.07
C CYS A 138 10.92 -7.15 -11.96
N ALA A 139 11.49 -7.59 -13.09
CA ALA A 139 12.60 -8.54 -13.06
C ALA A 139 13.81 -7.94 -12.33
N GLN A 140 14.16 -6.68 -12.63
CA GLN A 140 15.27 -5.98 -11.96
C GLN A 140 15.03 -5.86 -10.45
N SER A 141 13.83 -5.43 -10.04
CA SER A 141 13.46 -5.27 -8.63
C SER A 141 13.52 -6.60 -7.87
N ASN A 142 12.96 -7.67 -8.44
CA ASN A 142 12.95 -8.98 -7.79
C ASN A 142 14.36 -9.58 -7.70
N TRP A 143 15.14 -9.52 -8.78
CA TRP A 143 16.54 -9.98 -8.75
C TRP A 143 17.35 -9.22 -7.69
N PHE A 144 17.21 -7.89 -7.65
CA PHE A 144 17.93 -7.06 -6.71
C PHE A 144 17.50 -7.34 -5.26
N ALA A 145 16.20 -7.45 -4.98
CA ALA A 145 15.69 -7.80 -3.66
C ALA A 145 16.26 -9.13 -3.16
N LEU A 146 16.23 -10.19 -3.99
CA LEU A 146 16.76 -11.51 -3.64
C LEU A 146 18.27 -11.48 -3.40
N LYS A 147 19.02 -10.75 -4.22
CA LYS A 147 20.45 -10.52 -4.00
C LYS A 147 20.70 -9.85 -2.63
N GLN A 148 19.96 -8.80 -2.31
CA GLN A 148 20.14 -8.09 -1.04
C GLN A 148 19.73 -8.94 0.16
N ILE A 149 18.61 -9.67 0.09
CA ILE A 149 18.18 -10.57 1.16
C ILE A 149 19.24 -11.64 1.44
N LYS A 150 19.82 -12.25 0.39
CA LYS A 150 20.89 -13.26 0.53
C LYS A 150 22.16 -12.68 1.17
N ASN A 151 22.52 -11.45 0.82
CA ASN A 151 23.71 -10.79 1.34
C ASN A 151 23.54 -10.29 2.78
N LEU A 152 22.37 -9.73 3.09
CA LEU A 152 22.09 -9.10 4.37
C LEU A 152 21.64 -10.10 5.43
N GLN A 153 21.00 -11.20 5.03
CA GLN A 153 20.35 -12.18 5.92
C GLN A 153 19.52 -11.49 7.02
N PRO A 154 18.50 -10.70 6.64
CA PRO A 154 17.71 -9.92 7.59
C PRO A 154 16.97 -10.84 8.58
N ASP A 155 16.78 -10.35 9.81
CA ASP A 155 16.03 -11.05 10.85
C ASP A 155 14.59 -11.37 10.39
N VAL A 156 13.97 -10.41 9.69
CA VAL A 156 12.59 -10.54 9.20
C VAL A 156 12.50 -10.06 7.75
N VAL A 157 11.81 -10.82 6.90
CA VAL A 157 11.34 -10.35 5.59
C VAL A 157 9.81 -10.27 5.63
N ILE A 158 9.26 -9.10 5.31
CA ILE A 158 7.82 -8.91 5.09
C ILE A 158 7.56 -8.72 3.60
N ILE A 159 6.63 -9.52 3.09
CA ILE A 159 6.30 -9.59 1.66
C ILE A 159 4.86 -9.16 1.48
N GLY A 160 4.64 -8.16 0.63
CA GLY A 160 3.30 -7.68 0.31
C GLY A 160 3.08 -7.51 -1.18
N GLN A 161 1.83 -7.66 -1.60
CA GLN A 161 1.42 -7.43 -2.97
C GLN A 161 -0.05 -7.02 -3.03
N ASN A 162 -0.45 -6.37 -4.11
CA ASN A 162 -1.83 -5.95 -4.33
C ASN A 162 -2.76 -7.15 -4.59
N GLU A 163 -2.38 -7.98 -5.58
CA GLU A 163 -3.22 -9.05 -6.11
C GLU A 163 -2.41 -10.32 -6.37
N LYS A 164 -3.08 -11.39 -6.83
CA LYS A 164 -2.46 -12.67 -7.25
C LYS A 164 -1.68 -13.38 -6.13
N HIS A 165 -2.17 -13.26 -4.91
CA HIS A 165 -1.69 -14.06 -3.79
C HIS A 165 -2.02 -15.54 -4.07
N ASP A 166 -0.99 -16.39 -4.11
CA ASP A 166 -1.09 -17.79 -4.52
C ASP A 166 -0.34 -18.69 -3.53
N GLU A 167 -0.99 -19.72 -3.00
CA GLU A 167 -0.40 -20.51 -1.91
C GLU A 167 0.90 -21.22 -2.31
N ILE A 168 1.02 -21.66 -3.57
CA ILE A 168 2.18 -22.42 -4.05
C ILE A 168 3.38 -21.47 -4.17
N LYS A 169 3.17 -20.29 -4.78
CA LYS A 169 4.20 -19.26 -4.90
C LYS A 169 4.70 -18.78 -3.54
N LEU A 170 3.79 -18.49 -2.60
CA LEU A 170 4.17 -18.08 -1.24
C LEU A 170 5.00 -19.17 -0.56
N ARG A 171 4.62 -20.45 -0.71
CA ARG A 171 5.40 -21.57 -0.16
C ARG A 171 6.80 -21.67 -0.76
N HIS A 172 6.94 -21.49 -2.08
CA HIS A 172 8.25 -21.49 -2.73
C HIS A 172 9.12 -20.33 -2.25
N ILE A 173 8.56 -19.13 -2.14
CA ILE A 173 9.26 -17.96 -1.61
C ILE A 173 9.69 -18.20 -0.16
N PHE A 174 8.79 -18.71 0.68
CA PHE A 174 9.09 -19.06 2.06
C PHE A 174 10.32 -19.98 2.14
N MET A 175 10.31 -21.11 1.43
CA MET A 175 11.43 -22.04 1.44
C MET A 175 12.73 -21.40 0.94
N ALA A 176 12.67 -20.60 -0.12
CA ALA A 176 13.84 -19.90 -0.65
C ALA A 176 14.45 -18.93 0.37
N LEU A 177 13.63 -18.15 1.07
CA LEU A 177 14.09 -17.21 2.08
C LEU A 177 14.63 -17.89 3.34
N ARG A 178 13.98 -18.97 3.78
CA ARG A 178 14.49 -19.81 4.88
C ARG A 178 15.86 -20.40 4.54
N ASN A 179 16.04 -20.90 3.32
CA ASN A 179 17.32 -21.42 2.84
C ASN A 179 18.39 -20.32 2.69
N ALA A 180 17.98 -19.07 2.51
CA ALA A 180 18.87 -17.91 2.48
C ALA A 180 19.26 -17.40 3.88
N GLY A 181 18.74 -18.00 4.96
CA GLY A 181 19.07 -17.64 6.35
C GLY A 181 18.09 -16.70 7.04
N VAL A 182 16.97 -16.34 6.41
CA VAL A 182 15.97 -15.44 7.01
C VAL A 182 15.23 -16.16 8.14
N GLU A 183 15.25 -15.61 9.36
CA GLU A 183 14.65 -16.23 10.55
C GLU A 183 13.11 -16.13 10.56
N ARG A 184 12.54 -15.05 10.04
CA ARG A 184 11.10 -14.85 10.02
C ARG A 184 10.62 -14.31 8.68
N VAL A 185 9.63 -14.99 8.11
CA VAL A 185 9.01 -14.59 6.83
C VAL A 185 7.53 -14.33 7.09
N ILE A 186 7.09 -13.12 6.76
CA ILE A 186 5.72 -12.65 6.92
C ILE A 186 5.16 -12.34 5.53
N PHE A 187 4.03 -12.93 5.19
CA PHE A 187 3.27 -12.54 4.01
C PHE A 187 2.08 -11.70 4.44
N THR A 188 1.88 -10.53 3.82
CA THR A 188 0.66 -9.76 4.05
C THR A 188 -0.44 -10.24 3.12
N GLY A 189 -1.67 -10.32 3.63
CA GLY A 189 -2.84 -10.33 2.78
C GLY A 189 -3.08 -8.96 2.12
N PRO A 190 -4.04 -8.88 1.19
CA PRO A 190 -4.40 -7.62 0.57
C PRO A 190 -5.04 -6.67 1.58
N THR A 191 -4.99 -5.39 1.28
CA THR A 191 -5.83 -4.37 1.91
C THR A 191 -7.30 -4.55 1.51
N PRO A 192 -8.25 -3.88 2.17
CA PRO A 192 -9.61 -3.76 1.64
C PRO A 192 -9.58 -3.00 0.31
N HIS A 193 -10.23 -3.55 -0.71
CA HIS A 193 -10.38 -2.89 -2.00
C HIS A 193 -11.78 -2.32 -2.16
N TRP A 194 -11.84 -1.15 -2.78
CA TRP A 194 -13.06 -0.47 -3.17
C TRP A 194 -13.24 -0.61 -4.68
N THR A 195 -14.47 -0.80 -5.14
CA THR A 195 -14.79 -0.92 -6.58
C THR A 195 -14.54 0.39 -7.34
N VAL A 196 -14.52 1.50 -6.62
CA VAL A 196 -14.05 2.83 -7.05
C VAL A 196 -13.31 3.43 -5.86
N ASP A 197 -12.28 4.24 -6.10
CA ASP A 197 -11.49 4.95 -5.08
C ASP A 197 -12.34 5.38 -3.89
N LEU A 198 -11.88 5.06 -2.67
CA LEU A 198 -12.65 5.35 -1.45
C LEU A 198 -13.03 6.84 -1.32
N PRO A 199 -12.19 7.83 -1.66
CA PRO A 199 -12.62 9.23 -1.67
C PRO A 199 -13.80 9.49 -2.62
N LYS A 200 -13.80 8.88 -3.81
CA LYS A 200 -14.90 8.99 -4.78
C LYS A 200 -16.17 8.29 -4.29
N THR A 201 -16.04 7.11 -3.69
CA THR A 201 -17.15 6.38 -3.06
C THR A 201 -17.77 7.21 -1.92
N THR A 202 -16.93 7.86 -1.12
CA THR A 202 -17.36 8.75 -0.03
C THR A 202 -18.20 9.90 -0.57
N MET A 203 -17.71 10.63 -1.57
CA MET A 203 -18.43 11.75 -2.18
C MET A 203 -19.73 11.34 -2.89
N LYS A 204 -19.71 10.21 -3.59
CA LYS A 204 -20.83 9.79 -4.45
C LYS A 204 -21.94 9.13 -3.66
N SER A 205 -21.59 8.29 -2.70
CA SER A 205 -22.51 7.31 -2.11
C SER A 205 -22.65 7.40 -0.60
N LEU A 206 -21.68 8.01 0.10
CA LEU A 206 -21.65 8.05 1.57
C LEU A 206 -21.67 9.47 2.14
N TRP A 207 -21.87 10.50 1.30
CA TRP A 207 -21.65 11.90 1.69
C TRP A 207 -22.55 12.40 2.81
N VAL A 208 -23.85 12.07 2.76
CA VAL A 208 -24.84 12.56 3.75
C VAL A 208 -24.57 12.00 5.14
N SER A 209 -24.09 10.76 5.21
CA SER A 209 -23.71 10.10 6.45
C SER A 209 -22.63 9.09 6.11
N THR A 210 -21.37 9.43 6.35
CA THR A 210 -20.24 8.55 6.08
C THR A 210 -20.04 7.61 7.27
N PRO A 211 -20.46 6.34 7.19
CA PRO A 211 -20.33 5.41 8.30
C PRO A 211 -18.85 5.05 8.47
N LYS A 212 -18.46 4.71 9.71
CA LYS A 212 -17.10 4.23 10.01
C LYS A 212 -16.77 2.92 9.29
N PHE A 213 -17.75 2.03 9.12
CA PHE A 213 -17.63 0.77 8.40
C PHE A 213 -18.76 0.65 7.38
N THR A 214 -18.47 0.15 6.18
CA THR A 214 -19.49 -0.07 5.15
C THR A 214 -19.14 -1.19 4.20
N ARG A 215 -20.17 -1.84 3.66
CA ARG A 215 -20.07 -2.76 2.51
C ARG A 215 -20.28 -2.04 1.18
N GLN A 216 -20.80 -0.81 1.19
CA GLN A 216 -21.11 -0.08 -0.02
C GLN A 216 -19.83 0.36 -0.73
N GLY A 217 -19.69 -0.04 -2.00
CA GLY A 217 -18.49 0.24 -2.80
C GLY A 217 -17.30 -0.67 -2.49
N LEU A 218 -17.47 -1.69 -1.65
CA LEU A 218 -16.41 -2.65 -1.29
C LEU A 218 -16.34 -3.78 -2.33
N ASP A 219 -15.14 -4.17 -2.75
CA ASP A 219 -14.92 -5.37 -3.54
C ASP A 219 -14.87 -6.60 -2.63
N ILE A 220 -16.04 -7.21 -2.43
CA ILE A 220 -16.21 -8.41 -1.60
C ILE A 220 -15.36 -9.58 -2.11
N SER A 221 -15.04 -9.62 -3.40
CA SER A 221 -14.26 -10.72 -3.98
C SER A 221 -12.83 -10.77 -3.43
N VAL A 222 -12.24 -9.64 -3.05
CA VAL A 222 -10.92 -9.59 -2.40
C VAL A 222 -10.96 -10.23 -1.02
N ILE A 223 -12.01 -9.93 -0.24
CA ILE A 223 -12.24 -10.49 1.10
C ILE A 223 -12.40 -12.00 1.04
N GLU A 224 -13.22 -12.48 0.11
CA GLU A 224 -13.42 -13.92 -0.09
C GLU A 224 -12.15 -14.63 -0.54
N ARG A 225 -11.35 -14.02 -1.43
CA ARG A 225 -10.06 -14.59 -1.86
C ARG A 225 -9.06 -14.65 -0.70
N ASN A 226 -8.98 -13.61 0.12
CA ASN A 226 -8.13 -13.59 1.32
C ASN A 226 -8.51 -14.72 2.29
N ALA A 227 -9.79 -14.85 2.61
CA ALA A 227 -10.28 -15.92 3.49
C ALA A 227 -9.96 -17.32 2.93
N LYS A 228 -10.14 -17.53 1.62
CA LYS A 228 -9.77 -18.79 0.96
C LYS A 228 -8.27 -19.06 1.07
N LEU A 229 -7.42 -18.06 0.83
CA LEU A 229 -5.98 -18.21 0.91
C LEU A 229 -5.52 -18.56 2.34
N MET A 230 -6.03 -17.85 3.36
CA MET A 230 -5.73 -18.12 4.76
C MET A 230 -6.01 -19.58 5.14
N ASN A 231 -7.15 -20.11 4.72
CA ASN A 231 -7.49 -21.53 4.96
C ASN A 231 -6.48 -22.48 4.32
N LYS A 232 -5.95 -22.16 3.14
CA LYS A 232 -4.98 -23.01 2.43
C LYS A 232 -3.59 -22.98 3.06
N ILE A 233 -3.19 -21.85 3.65
CA ILE A 233 -1.84 -21.66 4.20
C ILE A 233 -1.75 -21.88 5.72
N ALA A 234 -2.88 -22.13 6.40
CA ALA A 234 -2.93 -22.31 7.86
C ALA A 234 -1.91 -23.31 8.42
N ASN A 235 -1.59 -24.36 7.66
CA ASN A 235 -0.65 -25.42 8.05
C ASN A 235 0.74 -25.30 7.40
N SER A 236 1.05 -24.17 6.76
CA SER A 236 2.30 -23.97 6.02
C SER A 236 3.50 -23.59 6.89
N GLY A 237 3.25 -23.14 8.13
CA GLY A 237 4.27 -22.57 9.02
C GLY A 237 4.70 -21.13 8.66
N ALA A 238 4.17 -20.56 7.57
CA ALA A 238 4.38 -19.16 7.23
C ALA A 238 3.49 -18.24 8.06
N ILE A 239 4.02 -17.09 8.48
CA ILE A 239 3.23 -16.06 9.18
C ILE A 239 2.43 -15.30 8.12
N TYR A 240 1.12 -15.24 8.29
CA TYR A 240 0.24 -14.48 7.41
C TYR A 240 -0.41 -13.31 8.16
N ALA A 241 -0.13 -12.09 7.70
CA ALA A 241 -0.70 -10.87 8.25
C ALA A 241 -2.04 -10.57 7.54
N ASP A 242 -3.15 -10.92 8.20
CA ASP A 242 -4.50 -10.64 7.68
C ASP A 242 -4.89 -9.17 7.85
N ILE A 243 -4.47 -8.35 6.88
CA ILE A 243 -4.78 -6.91 6.85
C ILE A 243 -6.29 -6.67 6.80
N ILE A 244 -7.06 -7.50 6.09
CA ILE A 244 -8.52 -7.35 5.98
C ILE A 244 -9.17 -7.39 7.36
N ASN A 245 -8.77 -8.32 8.23
CA ASN A 245 -9.35 -8.44 9.57
C ASN A 245 -9.01 -7.25 10.49
N VAL A 246 -7.96 -6.46 10.18
CA VAL A 246 -7.64 -5.23 10.92
C VAL A 246 -8.62 -4.11 10.58
N PHE A 247 -9.04 -4.03 9.31
CA PHE A 247 -9.87 -2.93 8.80
C PHE A 247 -11.34 -3.29 8.62
N CYS A 248 -11.71 -4.57 8.64
CA CYS A 248 -13.06 -5.01 8.33
C CYS A 248 -13.72 -5.73 9.50
N LYS A 249 -15.04 -5.54 9.61
CA LYS A 249 -15.95 -6.19 10.55
C LYS A 249 -17.16 -6.74 9.81
N SER A 250 -18.12 -7.28 10.55
CA SER A 250 -19.40 -7.75 9.98
C SER A 250 -20.15 -6.68 9.17
N GLU A 251 -20.02 -5.42 9.55
CA GLU A 251 -20.67 -4.25 8.95
C GLU A 251 -19.99 -3.78 7.66
N GLY A 252 -18.82 -4.33 7.34
CA GLY A 252 -17.99 -3.98 6.19
C GLY A 252 -16.62 -3.45 6.61
N CYS A 253 -15.97 -2.70 5.73
CA CYS A 253 -14.60 -2.23 5.95
C CYS A 253 -14.55 -0.75 6.33
N MET A 254 -13.52 -0.41 7.10
CA MET A 254 -13.32 0.91 7.67
C MET A 254 -13.06 1.95 6.59
N THR A 255 -13.77 3.07 6.66
CA THR A 255 -13.67 4.18 5.70
C THR A 255 -12.70 5.27 6.16
N TYR A 256 -12.66 5.59 7.46
CA TYR A 256 -11.74 6.58 8.02
C TYR A 256 -11.42 6.34 9.50
N LEU A 257 -10.23 6.74 9.91
CA LEU A 257 -9.70 6.80 11.28
C LEU A 257 -9.91 8.20 11.89
N GLY A 258 -9.83 8.32 13.22
CA GLY A 258 -10.00 9.61 13.92
C GLY A 258 -11.38 10.23 13.72
N ASP A 259 -11.49 11.55 13.83
CA ASP A 259 -12.79 12.25 13.75
C ASP A 259 -13.02 12.95 12.41
N ASP A 260 -11.97 13.17 11.61
CA ASP A 260 -12.05 13.83 10.30
C ASP A 260 -11.97 12.80 9.16
N ILE A 261 -13.00 12.76 8.32
CA ILE A 261 -13.11 11.81 7.20
C ILE A 261 -12.00 12.02 6.17
N LYS A 262 -11.65 13.28 5.89
CA LYS A 262 -10.74 13.68 4.81
C LYS A 262 -9.29 13.35 5.15
N THR A 263 -8.83 13.70 6.36
CA THR A 263 -7.48 13.38 6.82
C THR A 263 -7.36 11.95 7.34
N GLY A 264 -8.48 11.38 7.79
CA GLY A 264 -8.53 10.04 8.37
C GLY A 264 -8.82 8.92 7.37
N ILE A 265 -9.10 9.22 6.10
CA ILE A 265 -9.52 8.22 5.12
C ILE A 265 -8.53 7.04 5.07
N THR A 266 -9.04 5.81 5.02
CA THR A 266 -8.19 4.61 5.14
C THR A 266 -7.42 4.32 3.86
N SER A 267 -8.04 4.53 2.71
CA SER A 267 -7.43 4.37 1.38
C SER A 267 -7.55 5.65 0.56
N TRP A 268 -6.47 6.06 -0.12
CA TRP A 268 -6.49 7.25 -0.97
C TRP A 268 -6.92 6.98 -2.41
N ASP A 269 -6.92 5.71 -2.82
CA ASP A 269 -7.50 5.24 -4.07
C ASP A 269 -8.36 4.00 -3.78
N TYR A 270 -8.42 3.06 -4.73
CA TYR A 270 -9.17 1.82 -4.61
C TYR A 270 -8.60 0.85 -3.57
N GLY A 271 -7.34 0.97 -3.11
CA GLY A 271 -6.74 -0.05 -2.23
C GLY A 271 -5.46 0.33 -1.50
N HIS A 272 -4.77 1.41 -1.85
CA HIS A 272 -3.57 1.86 -1.15
C HIS A 272 -3.93 2.61 0.14
N LEU A 273 -3.34 2.17 1.25
CA LEU A 273 -3.48 2.80 2.55
C LEU A 273 -2.92 4.22 2.54
N THR A 274 -3.57 5.10 3.28
CA THR A 274 -2.98 6.38 3.67
C THR A 274 -1.90 6.18 4.75
N PRO A 275 -1.00 7.15 4.97
CA PRO A 275 -0.01 7.06 6.05
C PRO A 275 -0.61 6.76 7.43
N ILE A 276 -1.74 7.39 7.79
CA ILE A 276 -2.42 7.15 9.06
C ILE A 276 -3.00 5.73 9.16
N ALA A 277 -3.50 5.17 8.05
CA ALA A 277 -3.98 3.80 8.02
C ALA A 277 -2.82 2.79 8.06
N SER A 278 -1.70 3.07 7.40
CA SER A 278 -0.46 2.29 7.51
C SER A 278 0.04 2.24 8.96
N GLU A 279 0.03 3.37 9.67
CA GLU A 279 0.35 3.46 11.09
C GLU A 279 -0.60 2.63 11.95
N TYR A 280 -1.92 2.76 11.73
CA TYR A 280 -2.91 1.96 12.43
C TYR A 280 -2.68 0.45 12.23
N LEU A 281 -2.40 0.03 10.99
CA LEU A 281 -2.07 -1.36 10.67
C LEU A 281 -0.79 -1.82 11.37
N ALA A 282 0.26 -0.99 11.37
CA ALA A 282 1.52 -1.33 12.01
C ALA A 282 1.33 -1.55 13.52
N LYS A 283 0.64 -0.63 14.20
CA LYS A 283 0.37 -0.71 15.64
C LYS A 283 -0.54 -1.89 16.00
N LYS A 284 -1.52 -2.22 15.17
CA LYS A 284 -2.52 -3.26 15.46
C LYS A 284 -2.08 -4.67 15.10
N LEU A 285 -1.11 -4.84 14.21
CA LEU A 285 -0.75 -6.15 13.68
C LEU A 285 0.75 -6.30 13.40
N LEU A 286 1.34 -5.41 12.60
CA LEU A 286 2.65 -5.71 12.01
C LEU A 286 3.80 -5.66 13.03
N VAL A 287 3.78 -4.74 14.00
CA VAL A 287 4.83 -4.65 15.02
C VAL A 287 4.93 -5.96 15.81
N GLU A 288 3.80 -6.54 16.19
CA GLU A 288 3.77 -7.82 16.90
C GLU A 288 4.31 -8.96 16.03
N LEU A 289 3.87 -9.05 14.78
CA LEU A 289 4.36 -10.09 13.87
C LEU A 289 5.85 -9.95 13.57
N VAL A 290 6.36 -8.73 13.42
CA VAL A 290 7.78 -8.46 13.15
C VAL A 290 8.63 -8.77 14.36
N THR A 291 8.29 -8.21 15.52
CA THR A 291 9.13 -8.31 16.72
C THR A 291 8.95 -9.63 17.47
N GLY A 292 7.76 -10.23 17.40
CA GLY A 292 7.34 -11.33 18.27
C GLY A 292 6.93 -10.85 19.68
N GLU A 293 6.85 -9.54 19.89
CA GLU A 293 6.49 -8.89 21.15
C GLU A 293 5.22 -8.04 20.95
N PRO A 294 4.31 -7.95 21.93
CA PRO A 294 3.14 -7.09 21.80
C PRO A 294 3.56 -5.64 21.53
N ALA A 295 2.82 -4.93 20.67
CA ALA A 295 3.08 -3.51 20.44
C ALA A 295 2.99 -2.74 21.77
N THR A 296 4.00 -1.93 22.07
CA THR A 296 4.03 -1.13 23.30
C THR A 296 2.84 -0.17 23.30
N THR A 297 1.88 -0.40 24.19
CA THR A 297 0.75 0.49 24.43
C THR A 297 1.24 1.68 25.24
N ASN A 298 1.62 2.76 24.56
CA ASN A 298 1.54 4.11 25.13
C ASN A 298 0.12 4.65 24.95
#